data_AF-A0A0D3LBT5-F1
#
_entry.id   AF-A0A0D3LBT5-F1
#
_cell.length_a   1.000
_cell.length_b   1.000
_cell.length_c   1.000
_cell.angle_alpha   90.00
_cell.angle_beta   90.00
_cell.angle_gamma   90.00
#
_symmetry.space_group_name_H-M   'P 1'
#
loop_
_entity.id
_entity.type
_entity.pdbx_description
1 polymer ?
#
loop_
_entity_poly.entity_id
_entity_poly.type
_entity_poly.pdbx_seq_one_letter_code
_entity_poly.pdbx_strand_id
1 'polypeptide(L)'
;MNNIIEDDDDNVWAAINADKKKSKEKNVKQTMTFLKNNGIAYVETGTENLVLIKDKIYLSLKKESHCFKFRYKGYSKWYFAKHSTLLEKINAPI
;
A
#
# COMPACT_ATOMS: atom_id res chain seq x y z
N MET A 1 47.53 15.36 13.11
CA MET A 1 46.11 15.39 13.53
C MET A 1 45.36 14.44 12.63
N ASN A 2 45.02 13.25 13.13
CA ASN A 2 44.19 12.30 12.37
C ASN A 2 42.73 12.72 12.58
N ASN A 3 42.11 13.27 11.54
CA ASN A 3 40.65 13.42 11.52
C ASN A 3 40.07 12.04 11.24
N ILE A 4 39.62 11.40 12.30
CA ILE A 4 38.73 10.24 12.25
C ILE A 4 37.39 10.78 11.74
N ILE A 5 36.98 10.37 10.54
CA ILE A 5 35.61 10.54 10.05
C ILE A 5 34.87 9.27 10.52
N GLU A 6 34.35 9.32 11.73
CA GLU A 6 33.42 8.32 12.25
C GLU A 6 32.05 8.99 12.45
N ASP A 7 30.98 8.26 12.11
CA ASP A 7 29.58 8.51 12.46
C ASP A 7 28.69 9.42 11.58
N ASP A 8 28.64 9.21 10.26
CA ASP A 8 27.54 9.75 9.43
C ASP A 8 26.64 8.70 8.74
N ASP A 9 27.10 7.46 8.55
CA ASP A 9 26.29 6.45 7.85
C ASP A 9 25.09 5.95 8.68
N ASP A 10 25.25 5.72 9.98
CA ASP A 10 24.17 5.19 10.83
C ASP A 10 23.01 6.18 11.02
N ASN A 11 23.31 7.48 11.05
CA ASN A 11 22.29 8.54 11.10
C ASN A 11 21.50 8.64 9.78
N VAL A 12 22.16 8.48 8.63
CA VAL A 12 21.52 8.49 7.32
C VAL A 12 20.59 7.29 7.16
N TRP A 13 21.01 6.09 7.55
CA TRP A 13 20.18 4.89 7.49
C TRP A 13 18.95 4.98 8.41
N ALA A 14 19.11 5.51 9.62
CA ALA A 14 18.00 5.74 10.54
C ALA A 14 16.96 6.71 9.96
N ALA A 15 17.42 7.82 9.37
CA ALA A 15 16.56 8.81 8.72
C ALA A 15 15.81 8.23 7.51
N ILE A 16 16.50 7.48 6.64
CA ILE A 16 15.88 6.80 5.48
C ILE A 16 14.81 5.81 5.93
N ASN A 17 15.07 5.05 7.00
CA ASN A 17 14.12 4.08 7.53
C ASN A 17 12.89 4.75 8.15
N ALA A 18 13.09 5.86 8.86
CA ALA A 18 11.99 6.67 9.39
C ALA A 18 11.10 7.23 8.28
N ASP A 19 11.69 7.75 7.19
CA ASP A 19 10.94 8.27 6.05
C ASP A 19 10.18 7.18 5.30
N LYS A 20 10.81 6.01 5.09
CA LYS A 20 10.13 4.84 4.52
C LYS A 20 8.92 4.42 5.36
N LYS A 21 9.07 4.39 6.69
CA LYS A 21 7.99 4.07 7.63
C LYS A 21 6.85 5.09 7.53
N LYS A 22 7.16 6.38 7.58
CA LYS A 22 6.17 7.46 7.46
C LYS A 22 5.43 7.44 6.12
N SER A 23 6.15 7.18 5.03
CA SER A 23 5.56 7.01 3.69
C SER A 23 4.59 5.83 3.64
N LYS A 24 4.99 4.69 4.22
CA LYS A 24 4.14 3.49 4.33
C LYS A 24 2.86 3.78 5.12
N GLU A 25 2.99 4.35 6.32
CA GLU A 25 1.84 4.69 7.17
C GLU A 25 0.88 5.66 6.48
N LYS A 26 1.41 6.69 5.80
CA LYS A 26 0.61 7.62 5.00
C LYS A 26 -0.17 6.89 3.90
N ASN A 27 0.47 5.98 3.17
CA ASN A 27 -0.16 5.24 2.08
C ASN A 27 -1.25 4.30 2.61
N VAL A 28 -0.97 3.58 3.69
CA VAL A 28 -1.95 2.70 4.36
C VAL A 28 -3.15 3.51 4.81
N LYS A 29 -2.93 4.62 5.53
CA LYS A 29 -4.00 5.50 6.01
C LYS A 29 -4.87 6.00 4.86
N GLN A 30 -4.26 6.47 3.76
CA GLN A 30 -5.01 6.95 2.59
C GLN A 30 -5.85 5.85 1.94
N THR A 31 -5.30 4.64 1.78
CA THR A 31 -6.06 3.51 1.20
C THR A 31 -7.20 3.09 2.11
N MET A 32 -6.98 3.02 3.43
CA MET A 32 -8.03 2.70 4.40
C MET A 32 -9.13 3.75 4.42
N THR A 33 -8.78 5.04 4.37
CA THR A 33 -9.76 6.13 4.21
C THR A 33 -10.56 5.98 2.92
N PHE A 34 -9.93 5.62 1.80
CA PHE A 34 -10.65 5.36 0.55
C PHE A 34 -11.68 4.23 0.71
N LEU A 35 -11.30 3.09 1.29
CA LEU A 35 -12.19 1.96 1.50
C LEU A 35 -13.38 2.34 2.39
N LYS A 36 -13.11 3.02 3.51
CA LYS A 36 -14.14 3.50 4.45
C LYS A 36 -15.11 4.50 3.80
N ASN A 37 -14.59 5.52 3.11
CA ASN A 37 -15.42 6.55 2.48
C ASN A 37 -16.33 6.00 1.38
N ASN A 38 -15.99 4.86 0.78
CA ASN A 38 -16.78 4.20 -0.25
C ASN A 38 -17.60 3.01 0.28
N GLY A 39 -17.63 2.79 1.61
CA GLY A 39 -18.39 1.68 2.20
C GLY A 39 -17.92 0.29 1.76
N ILE A 40 -16.63 0.14 1.40
CA ILE A 40 -16.10 -1.12 0.89
C ILE A 40 -15.68 -2.01 2.06
N ALA A 41 -16.41 -3.11 2.24
CA ALA A 41 -16.01 -4.15 3.19
C ALA A 41 -14.73 -4.86 2.72
N TYR A 42 -13.78 -5.03 3.63
CA TYR A 42 -12.53 -5.72 3.40
C TYR A 42 -12.15 -6.57 4.61
N VAL A 43 -11.37 -7.62 4.36
CA VAL A 43 -10.78 -8.49 5.39
C VAL A 43 -9.26 -8.30 5.33
N GLU A 44 -8.63 -8.08 6.47
CA GLU A 44 -7.17 -8.05 6.54
C GLU A 44 -6.62 -9.44 6.24
N THR A 45 -5.67 -9.51 5.31
CA THR A 45 -4.95 -10.76 5.08
C THR A 45 -3.85 -10.87 6.13
N GLY A 46 -3.39 -12.07 6.46
CA GLY A 46 -2.20 -12.23 7.32
C GLY A 46 -0.91 -11.63 6.73
N THR A 47 -0.98 -11.08 5.51
CA THR A 47 0.09 -10.30 4.89
C THR A 47 -0.10 -8.82 5.19
N GLU A 48 0.96 -8.19 5.69
CA GLU A 48 0.97 -6.78 6.05
C GLU A 48 0.64 -5.88 4.85
N ASN A 49 -0.20 -4.86 5.06
CA ASN A 49 -0.64 -3.91 4.03
C ASN A 49 -1.39 -4.57 2.85
N LEU A 50 -2.05 -5.69 3.10
CA LEU A 50 -2.85 -6.37 2.10
C LEU A 50 -4.21 -6.74 2.67
N VAL A 51 -5.27 -6.41 1.92
CA VAL A 51 -6.64 -6.74 2.27
C VAL A 51 -7.32 -7.49 1.13
N LEU A 52 -8.34 -8.27 1.49
CA LEU A 52 -9.20 -8.97 0.56
C LEU A 52 -10.58 -8.30 0.53
N ILE A 53 -11.01 -7.89 -0.66
CA ILE A 53 -12.28 -7.21 -0.91
C ILE A 53 -13.25 -8.21 -1.55
N LYS A 54 -14.43 -8.36 -0.94
CA LYS A 54 -15.53 -9.24 -1.41
C LYS A 54 -15.09 -10.68 -1.75
N ASP A 55 -14.09 -11.23 -1.05
CA ASP A 55 -13.45 -12.53 -1.35
C ASP A 55 -12.92 -12.70 -2.80
N LYS A 56 -12.71 -11.59 -3.52
CA LYS A 56 -12.41 -11.59 -4.95
C LYS A 56 -11.13 -10.86 -5.31
N ILE A 57 -10.82 -9.75 -4.63
CA ILE A 57 -9.72 -8.86 -5.01
C ILE A 57 -8.78 -8.67 -3.83
N TYR A 58 -7.52 -9.04 -4.02
CA TYR A 58 -6.43 -8.64 -3.14
C TYR A 58 -6.00 -7.21 -3.47
N LEU A 59 -6.16 -6.30 -2.53
CA LEU A 59 -5.74 -4.91 -2.63
C LEU A 59 -4.55 -4.65 -1.70
N SER A 60 -3.44 -4.19 -2.27
CA SER A 60 -2.35 -3.66 -1.46
C SER A 60 -2.73 -2.27 -0.96
N LEU A 61 -2.64 -2.05 0.35
CA LEU A 61 -2.90 -0.77 1.01
C LEU A 61 -1.83 0.30 0.68
N LYS A 62 -0.98 0.05 -0.30
CA LYS A 62 0.02 0.98 -0.82
C LYS A 62 -0.50 1.67 -2.09
N LYS A 63 -0.67 2.99 -1.99
CA LYS A 63 -0.96 3.86 -3.14
C LYS A 63 0.34 4.22 -3.85
N GLU A 64 0.38 4.06 -5.17
CA GLU A 64 1.55 4.35 -6.00
C GLU A 64 1.11 5.22 -7.18
N SER A 65 1.71 6.40 -7.35
CA SER A 65 1.38 7.33 -8.45
C SER A 65 -0.13 7.56 -8.64
N HIS A 66 -0.83 7.83 -7.53
CA HIS A 66 -2.29 8.00 -7.46
C HIS A 66 -3.14 6.79 -7.87
N CYS A 67 -2.52 5.64 -8.08
CA CYS A 67 -3.15 4.38 -8.40
C CYS A 67 -3.05 3.41 -7.21
N PHE A 68 -3.96 2.46 -7.19
CA PHE A 68 -3.96 1.33 -6.27
C PHE A 68 -3.44 0.10 -6.96
N LYS A 69 -2.62 -0.66 -6.24
CA LYS A 69 -2.12 -1.95 -6.69
C LYS A 69 -3.03 -3.07 -6.20
N PHE A 70 -3.61 -3.84 -7.12
CA PHE A 70 -4.54 -4.91 -6.80
C PHE A 70 -4.35 -6.13 -7.71
N ARG A 71 -4.89 -7.29 -7.32
CA ARG A 71 -4.98 -8.49 -8.14
C ARG A 71 -6.23 -9.29 -7.80
N TYR A 72 -6.70 -10.10 -8.74
CA TYR A 72 -7.82 -11.00 -8.49
C TYR A 72 -7.36 -12.26 -7.75
N LYS A 73 -8.23 -12.84 -6.92
CA LYS A 73 -8.01 -14.10 -6.22
C LYS A 73 -7.80 -15.21 -7.26
N GLY A 74 -6.74 -16.00 -7.11
CA GLY A 74 -6.33 -17.02 -8.09
C GLY A 74 -5.41 -16.51 -9.21
N TYR A 75 -5.17 -15.19 -9.31
CA TYR A 75 -4.30 -14.61 -10.33
C TYR A 75 -2.96 -14.21 -9.72
N SER A 76 -1.88 -14.48 -10.45
CA SER A 76 -0.52 -14.11 -10.05
C SER A 76 -0.18 -12.65 -10.40
N LYS A 77 -0.79 -12.12 -11.47
CA LYS A 77 -0.50 -10.78 -12.02
C LYS A 77 -1.10 -9.67 -11.16
N TRP A 78 -0.29 -8.66 -10.88
CA TRP A 78 -0.71 -7.40 -10.26
C TRP A 78 -1.09 -6.36 -11.32
N TYR A 79 -2.10 -5.56 -10.99
CA TYR A 79 -2.62 -4.47 -11.79
C TYR A 79 -2.58 -3.17 -11.00
N PHE A 80 -2.60 -2.06 -11.72
CA PHE A 80 -2.71 -0.72 -11.15
C PHE A 80 -3.98 -0.05 -11.68
N ALA A 81 -4.77 0.54 -10.80
CA ALA A 81 -5.98 1.27 -11.18
C ALA A 81 -6.11 2.58 -10.41
N LYS A 82 -6.63 3.61 -11.08
CA LYS A 82 -7.10 4.84 -10.42
C LYS A 82 -8.34 4.53 -9.56
N HIS A 83 -8.72 5.45 -8.68
CA HIS A 83 -9.88 5.31 -7.78
C HIS A 83 -11.15 4.86 -8.52
N SER A 84 -11.56 5.57 -9.57
CA SER A 84 -12.79 5.28 -10.33
C SER A 84 -12.77 3.87 -10.93
N THR A 85 -11.70 3.54 -11.65
CA THR A 85 -11.53 2.22 -12.26
C THR A 85 -11.49 1.10 -11.22
N LEU A 86 -10.87 1.32 -10.06
CA LEU A 86 -10.86 0.31 -9.00
C LEU A 86 -12.27 0.06 -8.47
N LEU A 87 -13.08 1.12 -8.27
CA LEU A 87 -14.48 0.98 -7.85
C LEU A 87 -15.31 0.19 -8.86
N GLU A 88 -15.14 0.48 -10.15
CA GLU A 88 -15.76 -0.30 -11.23
C GLU A 88 -15.36 -1.77 -11.15
N LYS A 89 -14.06 -2.07 -10.99
CA LYS A 89 -13.58 -3.46 -10.88
C LYS A 89 -14.09 -4.19 -9.62
N ILE A 90 -14.28 -3.48 -8.51
CA ILE A 90 -14.82 -4.05 -7.25
C ILE A 90 -16.33 -4.34 -7.37
N ASN A 91 -17.05 -3.57 -8.17
CA ASN A 91 -18.50 -3.69 -8.34
C ASN A 91 -18.92 -4.49 -9.57
N ALA A 92 -18.02 -4.69 -10.53
CA ALA A 92 -18.29 -5.46 -11.73
C ALA A 92 -18.65 -6.94 -11.37
N PRO A 93 -19.64 -7.53 -12.05
CA PRO A 93 -19.78 -8.98 -12.07
C PRO A 93 -18.53 -9.58 -12.73
N ILE A 94 -18.03 -10.68 -12.16
CA ILE A 94 -16.90 -11.45 -12.70
C ILE A 94 -17.47 -12.60 -13.51
#